data_AF-A0A157T1R7-F1
#
_entry.id   AF-A0A157T1R7-F1
#
_cell.length_a   1.000
_cell.length_b   1.000
_cell.length_c   1.000
_cell.angle_alpha   90.00
_cell.angle_beta   90.00
_cell.angle_gamma   90.00
#
_symmetry.space_group_name_H-M   'P 1'
#
loop_
_entity.id
_entity.type
_entity.pdbx_description
1 polymer ?
#
loop_
_entity_poly.entity_id
_entity_poly.type
_entity_poly.pdbx_seq_one_letter_code
_entity_poly.pdbx_strand_id
1 'polypeptide(L)' 'MSGNRVRLLKKRALRFLDEAKRDLNEGYYDIGAFHVEQALQLYVKACDL' A
#
# COMPACT_ATOMS: atom_id res chain seq x y z
N MET A 1 15.33 10.09 1.06
CA MET A 1 15.84 8.72 1.33
C MET A 1 16.75 8.19 0.21
N SER A 2 17.47 7.07 0.39
CA SER A 2 18.18 6.43 -0.74
C SER A 2 17.18 5.91 -1.79
N GLY A 3 17.54 5.96 -3.08
CA GLY A 3 16.66 5.52 -4.17
C GLY A 3 16.19 4.06 -4.05
N ASN A 4 17.00 3.20 -3.44
CA ASN A 4 16.63 1.81 -3.13
C ASN A 4 15.47 1.74 -2.13
N ARG A 5 15.48 2.59 -1.10
CA ARG A 5 14.42 2.65 -0.09
C ARG A 5 13.11 3.17 -0.66
N VAL A 6 13.16 4.22 -1.48
CA VAL A 6 11.98 4.75 -2.20
C VAL A 6 11.34 3.66 -3.06
N ARG A 7 12.13 2.95 -3.86
CA ARG A 7 11.64 1.87 -4.73
C ARG A 7 11.01 0.73 -3.92
N LEU A 8 11.60 0.35 -2.79
CA LEU A 8 11.06 -0.68 -1.91
C LEU A 8 9.70 -0.26 -1.31
N LEU A 9 9.59 0.98 -0.82
CA LEU A 9 8.34 1.49 -0.25
C LEU A 9 7.23 1.55 -1.30
N LYS A 10 7.50 2.08 -2.49
CA LYS A 10 6.53 2.09 -3.60
C LYS A 10 6.10 0.67 -3.99
N LYS A 11 7.04 -0.27 -4.09
CA LYS A 11 6.71 -1.68 -4.40
C LYS A 11 5.77 -2.30 -3.35
N ARG A 12 6.00 -2.04 -2.06
CA ARG A 12 5.15 -2.53 -0.98
C ARG A 12 3.78 -1.84 -0.96
N ALA A 13 3.73 -0.53 -1.15
CA ALA A 13 2.49 0.22 -1.26
C ALA A 13 1.57 -0.36 -2.36
N LEU A 14 2.12 -0.63 -3.54
CA LEU A 14 1.37 -1.23 -4.63
C LEU A 14 0.89 -2.65 -4.33
N ARG A 15 1.64 -3.43 -3.53
CA ARG A 15 1.21 -4.76 -3.09
C ARG A 15 -0.03 -4.71 -2.19
N PHE A 16 0.00 -3.82 -1.20
CA PHE A 16 -1.16 -3.59 -0.32
C PHE A 16 -2.39 -3.12 -1.11
N LEU A 17 -2.19 -2.28 -2.14
CA LEU A 17 -3.30 -1.87 -3.00
C LEU A 17 -3.88 -3.05 -3.80
N ASP A 18 -3.05 -3.96 -4.30
CA ASP A 18 -3.53 -5.15 -5.00
C ASP A 18 -4.26 -6.13 -4.06
N GLU A 19 -3.79 -6.26 -2.81
CA GLU A 19 -4.46 -7.02 -1.75
C GLU A 19 -5.82 -6.40 -1.41
N ALA A 20 -5.87 -5.08 -1.18
CA ALA A 20 -7.12 -4.37 -0.92
C ALA A 20 -8.18 -4.57 -2.01
N LYS A 21 -7.77 -4.62 -3.29
CA LYS A 21 -8.69 -4.91 -4.41
C LYS A 21 -9.22 -6.34 -4.36
N ARG A 22 -8.41 -7.31 -3.91
CA ARG A 22 -8.86 -8.71 -3.74
C ARG A 22 -9.85 -8.80 -2.58
N ASP A 23 -9.52 -8.19 -1.45
CA ASP A 23 -10.40 -8.15 -0.28
C ASP A 23 -11.75 -7.51 -0.59
N LEU A 24 -11.75 -6.43 -1.38
CA LEU A 24 -12.98 -5.79 -1.87
C LEU A 24 -13.85 -6.76 -2.68
N ASN A 25 -13.24 -7.54 -3.59
CA ASN A 25 -13.95 -8.52 -4.41
C ASN A 25 -14.44 -9.72 -3.59
N GLU A 26 -13.73 -10.07 -2.52
CA GLU A 26 -14.07 -11.17 -1.61
C GLU A 26 -15.07 -10.77 -0.51
N GLY A 27 -15.37 -9.48 -0.39
CA GLY A 27 -16.32 -8.94 0.59
C GLY A 27 -15.70 -8.64 1.97
N TYR A 28 -14.38 -8.71 2.10
CA TYR A 28 -13.65 -8.38 3.32
C TYR A 28 -13.38 -6.87 3.41
N TYR A 29 -14.45 -6.08 3.56
CA TYR A 29 -14.37 -4.62 3.43
C TYR A 29 -13.53 -3.95 4.52
N ASP A 30 -13.57 -4.46 5.75
CA ASP A 30 -12.78 -3.96 6.89
C ASP A 30 -11.28 -4.20 6.68
N ILE A 31 -10.91 -5.40 6.27
CA ILE A 31 -9.52 -5.77 5.93
C ILE A 31 -9.06 -4.98 4.70
N GLY A 32 -9.89 -4.88 3.67
CA GLY A 32 -9.59 -4.13 2.46
C GLY A 32 -9.33 -2.65 2.76
N ALA A 33 -10.12 -2.02 3.63
CA ALA A 33 -9.90 -0.65 4.07
C ALA A 33 -8.56 -0.49 4.82
N PHE A 34 -8.22 -1.44 5.69
CA PHE A 34 -6.92 -1.46 6.37
C PHE A 34 -5.76 -1.57 5.36
N HIS A 35 -5.85 -2.43 4.35
CA HIS A 35 -4.83 -2.53 3.31
C HIS A 35 -4.71 -1.26 2.46
N VAL A 36 -5.82 -0.55 2.17
CA VAL A 36 -5.76 0.79 1.54
C VAL A 36 -4.98 1.78 2.42
N GLU A 37 -5.22 1.79 3.73
CA GLU A 37 -4.49 2.66 4.66
C GLU A 37 -2.98 2.38 4.63
N GLN A 38 -2.57 1.12 4.66
CA GLN A 38 -1.15 0.73 4.57
C GLN A 38 -0.54 1.12 3.22
N ALA A 39 -1.29 0.96 2.12
CA ALA A 39 -0.84 1.37 0.79
C ALA A 39 -0.56 2.87 0.73
N LEU A 40 -1.51 3.69 1.20
CA LEU A 40 -1.39 5.15 1.26
C LEU A 40 -0.22 5.58 2.14
N GLN A 41 -0.11 5.03 3.35
CA GLN A 41 0.96 5.37 4.29
C GLN A 41 2.34 5.13 3.68
N LEU A 42 2.55 3.98 3.03
CA LEU A 42 3.84 3.65 2.41
C LEU A 42 4.14 4.50 1.18
N TYR A 43 3.12 4.81 0.37
CA TYR A 43 3.30 5.63 -0.81
C TYR A 43 3.66 7.08 -0.44
N VAL A 44 2.94 7.67 0.51
CA VAL A 44 3.24 9.01 1.05
C VAL A 44 4.63 9.04 1.66
N LYS A 45 4.98 8.05 2.50
CA LYS A 45 6.34 7.93 3.05
C LYS A 45 7.42 7.81 1.96
N ALA A 46 7.09 7.27 0.78
CA ALA A 46 8.01 7.20 -0.35
C ALA A 46 8.17 8.52 -1.12
N CYS A 47 7.21 9.44 -1.00
CA CYS A 47 7.19 10.73 -1.67
C CYS A 47 7.72 11.87 -0.78
N ASP A 48 7.45 11.84 0.52
CA ASP A 48 7.69 12.96 1.44
C ASP A 48 8.99 12.86 2.27
N LEU A 49 9.95 12.01 1.89
CA LEU A 49 11.27 11.86 2.57
C LEU A 49 12.46 11.47 1.67
#